data_AF-A0A8B6HKP3-F1
#
_entry.id   AF-A0A8B6HKP3-F1
#
_cell.length_a   1.000
_cell.length_b   1.000
_cell.length_c   1.000
_cell.angle_alpha   90.00
_cell.angle_beta   90.00
_cell.angle_gamma   90.00
#
_symmetry.space_group_name_H-M   'P 1'
#
loop_
_entity.id
_entity.type
_entity.pdbx_description
1 polymer ?
#
loop_
_entity_poly.entity_id
_entity_poly.type
_entity_poly.pdbx_seq_one_letter_code
_entity_poly.pdbx_strand_id
1 'polypeptide(L)'
;MTFWSQVYNERNRTWESAPKNLLDLFDLTNKFPSKLFEDFLDLIGLKDVAEIIEKLLKEKYIFLQAFHIPPDFDDTFVNIGLGSLLKESQFTDLYKEWKNVNTNITSAFTALKKYAYRPFSPDTNQNSIDPRTYFYLRNFLTENLTKSAALVPTWVQNVDEAKEEFYKGVSMPFTINNVDVTVSANAVFGITASLLSGLVPKETFDADLQNIYNHTTLMVSYELANNFSNRRDLALTYYPSKIECYWFTARTLAMLRRFKKTQPLPFQIMDTVLNRFTDVFNGPVLDDIVKSAVIDESQRIYFDDFLGDGDIGLDGSDLKRAEDRLFTTSMAMNTLIDAFTVFDPATKKLQWVGSTGTIDKVKKYLDGSVAFLKDFTLGGSYKTWNAFFSGSGKGLKSLPFFYPANRLEFFNGTKIKPDKFPRGGAFVVGFEGVVSDSEYAEMIKQPHFGQPTPIDFDGFNPKSEPEGFFPFWSSDAYTYATTMLGISKYLNIDTVQI
;
A
#
# COMPACT_ATOMS: atom_id res chain seq x y z
N MET A 1 -6.51 8.91 -13.59
CA MET A 1 -7.74 8.67 -12.82
C MET A 1 -7.47 9.04 -11.38
N THR A 2 -8.51 9.24 -10.60
CA THR A 2 -8.42 9.70 -9.20
C THR A 2 -9.36 8.91 -8.33
N PHE A 3 -8.98 8.71 -7.07
CA PHE A 3 -9.71 7.96 -6.05
C PHE A 3 -11.19 8.39 -5.92
N TRP A 4 -11.49 9.68 -6.07
CA TRP A 4 -12.86 10.20 -6.24
C TRP A 4 -13.06 10.89 -7.58
N SER A 5 -14.31 11.07 -8.02
CA SER A 5 -14.60 11.84 -9.22
C SER A 5 -13.99 13.24 -9.13
N GLN A 6 -13.23 13.64 -10.16
CA GLN A 6 -12.66 14.99 -10.19
C GLN A 6 -13.75 16.01 -10.48
N VAL A 7 -13.73 17.10 -9.73
CA VAL A 7 -14.55 18.29 -9.97
C VAL A 7 -13.61 19.44 -10.26
N TYR A 8 -13.87 20.16 -11.34
CA TYR A 8 -13.10 21.37 -11.65
C TYR A 8 -13.53 22.49 -10.71
N ASN A 9 -12.59 23.01 -9.93
CA ASN A 9 -12.81 24.14 -9.05
C ASN A 9 -12.51 25.44 -9.81
N GLU A 10 -13.55 26.13 -10.27
CA GLU A 10 -13.43 27.39 -11.01
C GLU A 10 -12.68 28.49 -10.23
N ARG A 11 -12.79 28.50 -8.89
CA ARG A 11 -12.12 29.50 -8.04
C ARG A 11 -10.62 29.26 -7.98
N ASN A 12 -10.21 28.00 -7.83
CA ASN A 12 -8.80 27.63 -7.70
C ASN A 12 -8.16 27.31 -9.06
N ARG A 13 -8.96 27.24 -10.13
CA ARG A 13 -8.56 26.84 -11.50
C ARG A 13 -7.80 25.52 -11.53
N THR A 14 -8.22 24.56 -10.70
CA THR A 14 -7.59 23.25 -10.59
C THR A 14 -8.65 22.15 -10.52
N TRP A 15 -8.25 20.93 -10.85
CA TRP A 15 -9.10 19.75 -10.70
C TRP A 15 -8.85 19.13 -9.34
N GLU A 16 -9.91 19.00 -8.55
CA GLU A 16 -9.84 18.44 -7.20
C GLU A 16 -10.60 17.11 -7.16
N SER A 17 -10.14 16.18 -6.34
CA SER A 17 -10.79 14.90 -6.08
C SER A 17 -10.98 14.78 -4.58
N ALA A 18 -12.23 14.56 -4.12
CA ALA A 18 -12.56 14.43 -2.71
C ALA A 18 -13.86 13.60 -2.52
N PRO A 19 -14.04 12.92 -1.36
CA PRO A 19 -15.23 12.14 -1.02
C PRO A 19 -16.38 13.07 -0.66
N LYS A 20 -17.16 13.50 -1.65
CA LYS A 20 -18.26 14.46 -1.44
C LYS A 20 -19.17 14.07 -0.27
N ASN A 21 -19.52 12.79 -0.14
CA ASN A 21 -20.34 12.30 0.97
C ASN A 21 -19.70 12.49 2.36
N LEU A 22 -18.39 12.30 2.48
CA LEU A 22 -17.68 12.55 3.74
C LEU A 22 -17.52 14.05 3.99
N LEU A 23 -17.23 14.84 2.94
CA LEU A 23 -17.18 16.29 3.05
C LEU A 23 -18.54 16.87 3.51
N ASP A 24 -19.64 16.38 2.94
CA ASP A 24 -21.00 16.76 3.33
C ASP A 24 -21.28 16.38 4.81
N LEU A 25 -20.78 15.24 5.28
CA LEU A 25 -20.87 14.84 6.69
C LEU A 25 -20.10 15.80 7.60
N PHE A 26 -18.88 16.19 7.21
CA PHE A 26 -18.13 17.22 7.93
C PHE A 26 -18.87 18.55 7.91
N ASP A 27 -19.49 18.94 6.81
CA ASP A 27 -20.26 20.19 6.75
C ASP A 27 -21.51 20.17 7.64
N LEU A 28 -22.15 19.01 7.81
CA LEU A 28 -23.24 18.83 8.78
C LEU A 28 -22.77 19.12 10.21
N THR A 29 -21.52 18.81 10.57
CA THR A 29 -21.01 19.11 11.92
C THR A 29 -20.93 20.61 12.21
N ASN A 30 -20.82 21.48 11.18
CA ASN A 30 -20.86 22.94 11.37
C ASN A 30 -22.23 23.43 11.88
N LYS A 31 -23.29 22.65 11.65
CA LYS A 31 -24.67 22.98 12.03
C LYS A 31 -25.16 22.13 13.20
N PHE A 32 -24.35 21.18 13.65
CA PHE A 32 -24.69 20.26 14.72
C PHE A 32 -24.47 20.94 16.08
N PRO A 33 -25.45 20.94 17.00
CA PRO A 33 -25.27 21.50 18.33
C PRO A 33 -24.42 20.54 19.18
N SER A 34 -23.12 20.42 18.85
CA SER A 34 -22.22 19.39 19.38
C SER A 34 -22.22 19.35 20.89
N LYS A 35 -22.14 20.52 21.54
CA LYS A 35 -22.18 20.65 22.99
C LYS A 35 -23.45 20.09 23.64
N LEU A 36 -24.62 20.36 23.05
CA LEU A 36 -25.89 19.84 23.57
C LEU A 36 -25.96 18.31 23.49
N PHE A 37 -25.39 17.75 22.42
CA PHE A 37 -25.33 16.31 22.21
C PHE A 37 -24.27 15.63 23.09
N GLU A 38 -23.10 16.23 23.24
CA GLU A 38 -22.05 15.82 24.18
C GLU A 38 -22.58 15.80 25.62
N ASP A 39 -23.24 16.89 26.05
CA ASP A 39 -23.87 16.99 27.39
C ASP A 39 -24.95 15.90 27.58
N PHE A 40 -25.72 15.58 26.54
CA PHE A 40 -26.70 14.49 26.58
C PHE A 40 -26.05 13.11 26.64
N LEU A 41 -24.99 12.87 25.86
CA LEU A 41 -24.24 11.61 25.86
C LEU A 41 -23.59 11.36 27.23
N ASP A 42 -23.00 12.38 27.83
CA ASP A 42 -22.46 12.31 29.19
C ASP A 42 -23.57 12.00 30.21
N LEU A 43 -24.74 12.66 30.09
CA LEU A 43 -25.90 12.42 30.96
C LEU A 43 -26.42 10.97 30.92
N ILE A 44 -26.35 10.29 29.76
CA ILE A 44 -26.78 8.90 29.61
C ILE A 44 -25.64 7.88 29.82
N GLY A 45 -24.46 8.32 30.27
CA GLY A 45 -23.33 7.45 30.58
C GLY A 45 -22.52 7.01 29.35
N LEU A 46 -22.59 7.72 28.24
CA LEU A 46 -21.80 7.49 27.01
C LEU A 46 -20.69 8.55 26.85
N LYS A 47 -20.04 8.91 27.94
CA LYS A 47 -19.00 9.94 27.97
C LYS A 47 -17.85 9.66 26.99
N ASP A 48 -17.41 8.41 26.90
CA ASP A 48 -16.33 8.00 25.99
C ASP A 48 -16.68 8.31 24.51
N VAL A 49 -17.95 8.18 24.14
CA VAL A 49 -18.43 8.52 22.78
C VAL A 49 -18.41 10.05 22.57
N ALA A 50 -18.76 10.82 23.59
CA ALA A 50 -18.69 12.28 23.53
C ALA A 50 -17.24 12.77 23.35
N GLU A 51 -16.29 12.18 24.08
CA GLU A 51 -14.86 12.51 23.96
C GLU A 51 -14.30 12.17 22.57
N ILE A 52 -14.71 11.04 21.96
CA ILE A 52 -14.36 10.70 20.58
C ILE A 52 -14.91 11.72 19.59
N ILE A 53 -16.18 12.13 19.74
CA ILE A 53 -16.80 13.14 18.87
C ILE A 53 -16.05 14.47 18.98
N GLU A 54 -15.76 14.93 20.20
CA GLU A 54 -15.02 16.18 20.42
C GLU A 54 -13.65 16.13 19.72
N LYS A 55 -12.93 15.01 19.83
CA LYS A 55 -11.64 14.80 19.16
C LYS A 55 -11.75 14.87 17.64
N LEU A 56 -12.72 14.17 17.05
CA LEU A 56 -12.98 14.20 15.60
C LEU A 56 -13.33 15.61 15.11
N LEU A 57 -14.07 16.39 15.91
CA LEU A 57 -14.39 17.79 15.58
C LEU A 57 -13.17 18.70 15.66
N LYS A 58 -12.29 18.52 16.66
CA LYS A 58 -11.02 19.26 16.77
C LYS A 58 -10.09 18.96 15.60
N GLU A 59 -10.09 17.72 15.11
CA GLU A 59 -9.23 17.26 14.01
C GLU A 59 -9.88 17.42 12.62
N LYS A 60 -11.12 17.90 12.54
CA LYS A 60 -11.91 18.05 11.31
C LYS A 60 -11.13 18.65 10.15
N TYR A 61 -10.41 19.76 10.36
CA TYR A 61 -9.70 20.44 9.29
C TYR A 61 -8.51 19.64 8.75
N ILE A 62 -7.87 18.84 9.61
CA ILE A 62 -6.80 17.93 9.21
C ILE A 62 -7.38 16.82 8.32
N PHE A 63 -8.50 16.23 8.72
CA PHE A 63 -9.18 15.22 7.91
C PHE A 63 -9.69 15.78 6.59
N LEU A 64 -10.34 16.96 6.60
CA LEU A 64 -10.78 17.62 5.38
C LEU A 64 -9.63 17.81 4.40
N GLN A 65 -8.48 18.33 4.86
CA GLN A 65 -7.32 18.51 4.01
C GLN A 65 -6.75 17.17 3.48
N ALA A 66 -6.73 16.12 4.32
CA ALA A 66 -6.26 14.79 3.94
C ALA A 66 -7.10 14.12 2.84
N PHE A 67 -8.29 14.62 2.55
CA PHE A 67 -9.16 14.13 1.48
C PHE A 67 -8.99 14.86 0.14
N HIS A 68 -8.18 15.92 0.07
CA HIS A 68 -7.85 16.58 -1.20
C HIS A 68 -6.42 16.24 -1.63
N ILE A 69 -6.25 15.01 -2.12
CA ILE A 69 -4.96 14.43 -2.51
C ILE A 69 -4.71 14.54 -4.01
N PRO A 70 -3.44 14.64 -4.45
CA PRO A 70 -3.09 14.55 -5.87
C PRO A 70 -3.34 13.12 -6.40
N PRO A 71 -3.32 12.91 -7.73
CA PRO A 71 -3.25 11.56 -8.28
C PRO A 71 -2.01 10.81 -7.74
N ASP A 72 -2.12 9.50 -7.63
CA ASP A 72 -1.03 8.60 -7.21
C ASP A 72 -0.71 7.54 -8.28
N PHE A 73 0.42 6.87 -8.10
CA PHE A 73 0.85 5.77 -8.95
C PHE A 73 0.16 4.45 -8.61
N ASP A 74 -0.54 4.34 -7.49
CA ASP A 74 -1.24 3.13 -7.11
C ASP A 74 -2.47 2.92 -8.00
N ASP A 75 -3.47 3.78 -7.86
CA ASP A 75 -4.72 3.76 -8.60
C ASP A 75 -4.45 3.83 -10.12
N THR A 76 -3.47 4.65 -10.50
CA THR A 76 -3.08 4.84 -11.90
C THR A 76 -2.62 3.53 -12.52
N PHE A 77 -1.72 2.78 -11.87
CA PHE A 77 -1.19 1.54 -12.44
C PHE A 77 -2.08 0.32 -12.19
N VAL A 78 -2.86 0.28 -11.10
CA VAL A 78 -3.95 -0.70 -10.93
C VAL A 78 -4.94 -0.58 -12.09
N ASN A 79 -5.34 0.66 -12.44
CA ASN A 79 -6.23 0.91 -13.56
C ASN A 79 -5.62 0.52 -14.92
N ILE A 80 -4.33 0.81 -15.15
CA ILE A 80 -3.63 0.34 -16.35
C ILE A 80 -3.63 -1.20 -16.40
N GLY A 81 -3.44 -1.86 -15.25
CA GLY A 81 -3.58 -3.30 -15.12
C GLY A 81 -4.97 -3.82 -15.46
N LEU A 82 -6.04 -3.14 -15.02
CA LEU A 82 -7.43 -3.44 -15.41
C LEU A 82 -7.62 -3.30 -16.92
N GLY A 83 -7.12 -2.23 -17.53
CA GLY A 83 -7.17 -2.03 -18.97
C GLY A 83 -6.50 -3.16 -19.75
N SER A 84 -5.36 -3.66 -19.25
CA SER A 84 -4.67 -4.82 -19.81
C SER A 84 -5.50 -6.09 -19.70
N LEU A 85 -6.10 -6.34 -18.54
CA LEU A 85 -6.97 -7.49 -18.33
C LEU A 85 -8.19 -7.45 -19.27
N LEU A 86 -8.86 -6.30 -19.37
CA LEU A 86 -10.01 -6.12 -20.25
C LEU A 86 -9.63 -6.36 -21.72
N LYS A 87 -8.47 -5.86 -22.14
CA LYS A 87 -7.94 -6.05 -23.49
C LYS A 87 -7.68 -7.52 -23.84
N GLU A 88 -7.21 -8.31 -22.87
CA GLU A 88 -6.97 -9.76 -23.04
C GLU A 88 -8.24 -10.61 -22.88
N SER A 89 -9.32 -10.02 -22.33
CA SER A 89 -10.56 -10.73 -22.04
C SER A 89 -11.53 -10.78 -23.23
N GLN A 90 -12.58 -11.58 -23.07
CA GLN A 90 -13.71 -11.59 -24.00
C GLN A 90 -14.63 -10.36 -23.89
N PHE A 91 -14.45 -9.49 -22.88
CA PHE A 91 -15.33 -8.35 -22.60
C PHE A 91 -14.95 -7.10 -23.42
N THR A 92 -15.03 -7.22 -24.74
CA THR A 92 -14.55 -6.17 -25.66
C THR A 92 -15.26 -4.82 -25.51
N ASP A 93 -16.54 -4.80 -25.13
CA ASP A 93 -17.28 -3.55 -24.92
C ASP A 93 -16.82 -2.80 -23.66
N LEU A 94 -16.55 -3.52 -22.56
CA LEU A 94 -15.95 -2.93 -21.36
C LEU A 94 -14.54 -2.37 -21.65
N TYR A 95 -13.75 -3.04 -22.49
CA TYR A 95 -12.47 -2.50 -22.92
C TYR A 95 -12.61 -1.20 -23.73
N LYS A 96 -13.60 -1.11 -24.63
CA LYS A 96 -13.86 0.13 -25.39
C LYS A 96 -14.28 1.27 -24.46
N GLU A 97 -15.16 1.02 -23.51
CA GLU A 97 -15.57 2.01 -22.50
C GLU A 97 -14.37 2.49 -21.69
N TRP A 98 -13.57 1.56 -21.17
CA TRP A 98 -12.35 1.88 -20.44
C TRP A 98 -11.38 2.72 -21.28
N LYS A 99 -11.18 2.36 -22.55
CA LYS A 99 -10.29 3.08 -23.47
C LYS A 99 -10.79 4.50 -23.77
N ASN A 100 -12.11 4.69 -23.86
CA ASN A 100 -12.71 6.01 -24.14
C ASN A 100 -12.49 7.01 -23.00
N VAL A 101 -12.38 6.54 -21.76
CA VAL A 101 -12.09 7.41 -20.59
C VAL A 101 -10.59 7.51 -20.29
N ASN A 102 -9.77 6.57 -20.76
CA ASN A 102 -8.31 6.54 -20.59
C ASN A 102 -7.58 6.82 -21.90
N THR A 103 -7.74 8.02 -22.45
CA THR A 103 -7.27 8.36 -23.81
C THR A 103 -5.75 8.55 -23.94
N ASN A 104 -5.04 8.83 -22.83
CA ASN A 104 -3.60 9.10 -22.84
C ASN A 104 -2.85 8.31 -21.75
N ILE A 105 -2.85 6.99 -21.85
CA ILE A 105 -2.21 6.11 -20.86
C ILE A 105 -0.69 6.23 -20.81
N THR A 106 -0.04 6.68 -21.90
CA THR A 106 1.42 6.88 -21.94
C THR A 106 1.86 8.03 -21.04
N SER A 107 0.97 8.99 -20.74
CA SER A 107 1.25 10.07 -19.79
C SER A 107 1.60 9.57 -18.39
N ALA A 108 1.05 8.44 -17.94
CA ALA A 108 1.36 7.84 -16.65
C ALA A 108 2.84 7.43 -16.53
N PHE A 109 3.42 6.91 -17.62
CA PHE A 109 4.83 6.51 -17.67
C PHE A 109 5.77 7.72 -17.75
N THR A 110 5.36 8.77 -18.47
CA THR A 110 6.07 10.06 -18.46
C THR A 110 6.06 10.67 -17.06
N ALA A 111 4.91 10.65 -16.38
CA ALA A 111 4.77 11.11 -15.01
C ALA A 111 5.66 10.28 -14.07
N LEU A 112 5.65 8.95 -14.19
CA LEU A 112 6.50 8.10 -13.36
C LEU A 112 7.99 8.45 -13.50
N LYS A 113 8.49 8.65 -14.71
CA LYS A 113 9.89 9.06 -14.92
C LYS A 113 10.22 10.42 -14.30
N LYS A 114 9.28 11.38 -14.38
CA LYS A 114 9.41 12.74 -13.83
C LYS A 114 9.44 12.73 -12.30
N TYR A 115 8.56 11.97 -11.66
CA TYR A 115 8.37 11.99 -10.20
C TYR A 115 9.14 10.91 -9.46
N ALA A 116 9.81 9.98 -10.15
CA ALA A 116 10.55 8.89 -9.52
C ALA A 116 11.49 9.40 -8.42
N TYR A 117 11.48 8.72 -7.26
CA TYR A 117 12.41 9.04 -6.19
C TYR A 117 13.82 8.60 -6.59
N ARG A 118 14.76 9.55 -6.65
CA ARG A 118 16.16 9.35 -7.05
C ARG A 118 17.07 9.87 -5.94
N PRO A 119 17.44 9.03 -4.97
CA PRO A 119 18.18 9.45 -3.78
C PRO A 119 19.54 10.10 -4.10
N PHE A 120 20.15 9.81 -5.24
CA PHE A 120 21.46 10.38 -5.62
C PHE A 120 21.35 11.53 -6.63
N SER A 121 20.13 11.97 -6.96
CA SER A 121 19.92 13.12 -7.85
C SER A 121 20.39 14.41 -7.19
N PRO A 122 20.97 15.37 -7.93
CA PRO A 122 21.20 16.73 -7.42
C PRO A 122 19.90 17.55 -7.33
N ASP A 123 18.81 17.09 -7.96
CA ASP A 123 17.51 17.77 -7.91
C ASP A 123 16.77 17.44 -6.61
N THR A 124 16.53 18.46 -5.79
CA THR A 124 15.81 18.31 -4.52
C THR A 124 14.37 17.83 -4.68
N ASN A 125 13.75 18.03 -5.85
CA ASN A 125 12.42 17.49 -6.13
C ASN A 125 12.42 15.97 -6.36
N GLN A 126 13.58 15.38 -6.62
CA GLN A 126 13.73 13.95 -6.89
C GLN A 126 14.43 13.22 -5.75
N ASN A 127 15.31 13.89 -5.00
CA ASN A 127 16.10 13.26 -3.93
C ASN A 127 15.53 13.46 -2.52
N SER A 128 14.45 14.25 -2.39
CA SER A 128 13.74 14.45 -1.11
C SER A 128 12.63 13.44 -0.94
N ILE A 129 12.56 12.83 0.23
CA ILE A 129 11.53 11.84 0.58
C ILE A 129 11.06 12.01 2.01
N ASP A 130 9.90 11.44 2.31
CA ASP A 130 9.37 11.30 3.66
C ASP A 130 10.43 10.67 4.60
N PRO A 131 10.74 11.28 5.76
CA PRO A 131 11.68 10.75 6.74
C PRO A 131 11.43 9.30 7.17
N ARG A 132 10.17 8.86 7.22
CA ARG A 132 9.78 7.48 7.54
C ARG A 132 10.19 6.53 6.44
N THR A 133 9.99 6.97 5.20
CA THR A 133 10.44 6.23 4.02
C THR A 133 11.94 6.04 4.06
N TYR A 134 12.72 7.11 4.30
CA TYR A 134 14.17 6.96 4.44
C TYR A 134 14.56 6.05 5.60
N PHE A 135 13.87 6.14 6.75
CA PHE A 135 14.14 5.30 7.91
C PHE A 135 14.07 3.80 7.59
N TYR A 136 12.98 3.34 6.97
CA TYR A 136 12.84 1.91 6.67
C TYR A 136 13.68 1.47 5.45
N LEU A 137 13.85 2.34 4.44
CA LEU A 137 14.61 2.02 3.22
C LEU A 137 16.12 2.16 3.37
N ARG A 138 16.64 2.80 4.40
CA ARG A 138 18.07 3.18 4.47
C ARG A 138 19.02 2.02 4.17
N ASN A 139 18.83 0.87 4.84
CA ASN A 139 19.71 -0.29 4.65
C ASN A 139 19.64 -0.80 3.21
N PHE A 140 18.44 -0.84 2.63
CA PHE A 140 18.26 -1.18 1.22
C PHE A 140 19.02 -0.20 0.30
N LEU A 141 18.89 1.11 0.53
CA LEU A 141 19.54 2.15 -0.27
C LEU A 141 21.07 2.05 -0.21
N THR A 142 21.64 1.77 0.96
CA THR A 142 23.10 1.68 1.14
C THR A 142 23.69 0.36 0.64
N GLU A 143 22.97 -0.75 0.75
CA GLU A 143 23.46 -2.08 0.38
C GLU A 143 23.28 -2.41 -1.11
N ASN A 144 22.20 -1.92 -1.74
CA ASN A 144 21.72 -2.49 -3.00
C ASN A 144 21.71 -1.53 -4.19
N LEU A 145 21.90 -0.23 -3.95
CA LEU A 145 21.66 0.78 -4.97
C LEU A 145 22.90 1.60 -5.30
N THR A 146 23.01 1.96 -6.59
CA THR A 146 24.09 2.77 -7.14
C THR A 146 23.64 4.23 -7.31
N LYS A 147 24.54 5.09 -7.82
CA LYS A 147 24.23 6.50 -8.14
C LYS A 147 23.09 6.71 -9.15
N SER A 148 22.58 5.65 -9.78
CA SER A 148 21.42 5.71 -10.70
C SER A 148 20.13 5.14 -10.10
N ALA A 149 20.04 4.98 -8.78
CA ALA A 149 18.83 4.53 -8.09
C ALA A 149 17.58 5.35 -8.47
N ALA A 150 16.48 4.66 -8.72
CA ALA A 150 15.19 5.27 -9.02
C ALA A 150 14.05 4.35 -8.57
N LEU A 151 13.17 4.84 -7.70
CA LEU A 151 12.05 4.07 -7.15
C LEU A 151 10.72 4.72 -7.51
N VAL A 152 9.68 3.90 -7.64
CA VAL A 152 8.30 4.39 -7.73
C VAL A 152 7.91 5.02 -6.38
N PRO A 153 7.56 6.32 -6.32
CA PRO A 153 6.97 6.90 -5.14
C PRO A 153 5.44 6.69 -5.16
N THR A 154 4.73 7.21 -4.17
CA THR A 154 3.27 7.13 -4.12
C THR A 154 2.62 8.18 -5.00
N TRP A 155 2.96 9.45 -4.83
CA TRP A 155 2.18 10.56 -5.41
C TRP A 155 2.74 11.07 -6.73
N VAL A 156 1.85 11.52 -7.62
CA VAL A 156 2.20 12.20 -8.89
C VAL A 156 2.36 13.70 -8.63
N GLN A 157 3.30 14.05 -7.74
CA GLN A 157 3.61 15.43 -7.36
C GLN A 157 5.02 15.47 -6.76
N ASN A 158 5.73 16.59 -6.95
CA ASN A 158 7.00 16.88 -6.26
C ASN A 158 6.83 18.00 -5.22
N VAL A 159 7.88 18.31 -4.47
CA VAL A 159 7.81 19.29 -3.37
C VAL A 159 7.45 20.69 -3.87
N ASP A 160 8.04 21.15 -4.97
CA ASP A 160 7.76 22.49 -5.49
C ASP A 160 6.32 22.61 -6.02
N GLU A 161 5.80 21.59 -6.70
CA GLU A 161 4.41 21.52 -7.10
C GLU A 161 3.48 21.45 -5.89
N ALA A 162 3.84 20.70 -4.84
CA ALA A 162 3.06 20.65 -3.60
C ALA A 162 3.00 22.02 -2.92
N LYS A 163 4.08 22.80 -2.93
CA LYS A 163 4.09 24.18 -2.39
C LYS A 163 3.13 25.11 -3.13
N GLU A 164 3.04 24.98 -4.46
CA GLU A 164 2.14 25.78 -5.29
C GLU A 164 0.67 25.34 -5.12
N GLU A 165 0.40 24.04 -5.24
CA GLU A 165 -0.95 23.47 -5.27
C GLU A 165 -1.60 23.40 -3.88
N PHE A 166 -0.82 23.43 -2.78
CA PHE A 166 -1.36 23.43 -1.42
C PHE A 166 -2.40 24.54 -1.19
N TYR A 167 -2.13 25.76 -1.69
CA TYR A 167 -3.06 26.88 -1.57
C TYR A 167 -4.27 26.78 -2.51
N LYS A 168 -4.19 25.88 -3.49
CA LYS A 168 -5.30 25.49 -4.37
C LYS A 168 -6.06 24.28 -3.82
N GLY A 169 -5.67 23.77 -2.65
CA GLY A 169 -6.34 22.68 -1.95
C GLY A 169 -5.79 21.29 -2.27
N VAL A 170 -4.77 21.13 -3.13
CA VAL A 170 -4.26 19.82 -3.53
C VAL A 170 -2.80 19.67 -3.12
N SER A 171 -2.50 18.72 -2.23
CA SER A 171 -1.12 18.49 -1.80
C SER A 171 -0.89 17.06 -1.35
N MET A 172 0.31 16.54 -1.56
CA MET A 172 0.74 15.28 -0.94
C MET A 172 0.53 15.33 0.58
N PRO A 173 0.13 14.23 1.22
CA PRO A 173 0.19 14.07 2.67
C PRO A 173 1.56 14.52 3.20
N PHE A 174 1.55 15.38 4.22
CA PHE A 174 2.76 15.97 4.81
C PHE A 174 3.66 16.76 3.84
N THR A 175 3.16 17.09 2.65
CA THR A 175 3.82 17.93 1.61
C THR A 175 5.12 17.35 1.05
N ILE A 176 5.36 16.06 1.27
CA ILE A 176 6.54 15.33 0.83
C ILE A 176 6.10 13.97 0.29
N ASN A 177 6.78 13.49 -0.75
CA ASN A 177 6.45 12.18 -1.31
C ASN A 177 7.00 11.05 -0.44
N ASN A 178 6.44 9.86 -0.57
CA ASN A 178 6.87 8.65 0.14
C ASN A 178 7.01 7.50 -0.86
N VAL A 179 7.68 6.44 -0.46
CA VAL A 179 7.66 5.14 -1.15
C VAL A 179 6.90 4.18 -0.24
N ASP A 180 5.85 3.58 -0.78
CA ASP A 180 5.11 2.48 -0.16
C ASP A 180 5.34 1.21 -0.98
N VAL A 181 5.59 0.09 -0.28
CA VAL A 181 5.96 -1.18 -0.93
C VAL A 181 4.79 -1.77 -1.74
N THR A 182 3.56 -1.57 -1.28
CA THR A 182 2.36 -2.07 -1.97
C THR A 182 2.03 -1.21 -3.18
N VAL A 183 2.12 0.11 -3.06
CA VAL A 183 1.99 1.04 -4.20
C VAL A 183 3.04 0.70 -5.27
N SER A 184 4.27 0.46 -4.84
CA SER A 184 5.37 0.00 -5.72
C SER A 184 5.05 -1.33 -6.41
N ALA A 185 4.46 -2.30 -5.69
CA ALA A 185 4.06 -3.58 -6.25
C ALA A 185 2.93 -3.43 -7.30
N ASN A 186 1.96 -2.54 -7.06
CA ASN A 186 0.89 -2.23 -8.01
C ASN A 186 1.39 -1.50 -9.25
N ALA A 187 2.34 -0.57 -9.09
CA ALA A 187 3.02 0.07 -10.22
C ALA A 187 3.77 -0.93 -11.10
N VAL A 188 4.54 -1.83 -10.47
CA VAL A 188 5.21 -2.93 -11.16
C VAL A 188 4.19 -3.78 -11.91
N PHE A 189 3.09 -4.18 -11.28
CA PHE A 189 2.02 -4.95 -11.91
C PHE A 189 1.44 -4.24 -13.14
N GLY A 190 1.10 -2.95 -13.03
CA GLY A 190 0.55 -2.18 -14.15
C GLY A 190 1.53 -2.04 -15.33
N ILE A 191 2.82 -1.78 -15.03
CA ILE A 191 3.89 -1.74 -16.04
C ILE A 191 3.99 -3.10 -16.75
N THR A 192 4.14 -4.20 -16.00
CA THR A 192 4.22 -5.55 -16.55
C THR A 192 3.00 -5.89 -17.40
N ALA A 193 1.80 -5.68 -16.87
CA ALA A 193 0.55 -5.99 -17.55
C ALA A 193 0.39 -5.23 -18.85
N SER A 194 0.67 -3.93 -18.85
CA SER A 194 0.55 -3.08 -20.04
C SER A 194 1.48 -3.47 -21.18
N LEU A 195 2.70 -3.91 -20.84
CA LEU A 195 3.70 -4.33 -21.83
C LEU A 195 3.38 -5.71 -22.39
N LEU A 196 3.00 -6.66 -21.54
CA LEU A 196 2.71 -8.03 -21.97
C LEU A 196 1.40 -8.13 -22.77
N SER A 197 0.36 -7.36 -22.41
CA SER A 197 -0.87 -7.29 -23.21
C SER A 197 -0.72 -6.45 -24.49
N GLY A 198 0.42 -5.76 -24.65
CA GLY A 198 0.66 -4.76 -25.69
C GLY A 198 -0.30 -3.57 -25.61
N LEU A 199 -0.89 -3.29 -24.43
CA LEU A 199 -1.74 -2.12 -24.20
C LEU A 199 -0.97 -0.83 -24.50
N VAL A 200 0.33 -0.80 -24.14
CA VAL A 200 1.26 0.26 -24.51
C VAL A 200 2.32 -0.23 -25.50
N PRO A 201 2.84 0.67 -26.37
CA PRO A 201 3.97 0.34 -27.23
C PRO A 201 5.22 0.00 -26.42
N LYS A 202 6.05 -0.92 -26.94
CA LYS A 202 7.29 -1.38 -26.28
C LYS A 202 8.29 -0.22 -26.06
N GLU A 203 8.25 0.77 -26.92
CA GLU A 203 9.07 1.98 -26.90
C GLU A 203 8.82 2.83 -25.65
N THR A 204 7.66 2.66 -24.99
CA THR A 204 7.35 3.28 -23.70
C THR A 204 8.30 2.78 -22.60
N PHE A 205 8.81 1.54 -22.72
CA PHE A 205 9.71 0.91 -21.77
C PHE A 205 11.19 1.17 -22.10
N ASP A 206 11.53 2.46 -22.15
CA ASP A 206 12.88 2.93 -22.36
C ASP A 206 13.85 2.59 -21.21
N ALA A 207 15.13 2.96 -21.35
CA ALA A 207 16.16 2.62 -20.38
C ALA A 207 15.90 3.19 -18.98
N ASP A 208 15.31 4.38 -18.87
CA ASP A 208 15.03 5.00 -17.58
C ASP A 208 13.86 4.30 -16.87
N LEU A 209 12.79 3.96 -17.61
CA LEU A 209 11.69 3.19 -17.05
C LEU A 209 12.11 1.75 -16.70
N GLN A 210 12.97 1.12 -17.49
CA GLN A 210 13.57 -0.19 -17.14
C GLN A 210 14.37 -0.11 -15.84
N ASN A 211 15.11 0.98 -15.62
CA ASN A 211 15.86 1.23 -14.40
C ASN A 211 14.94 1.40 -13.19
N ILE A 212 13.88 2.20 -13.30
CA ILE A 212 12.85 2.37 -12.26
C ILE A 212 12.19 1.02 -11.92
N TYR A 213 11.77 0.27 -12.95
CA TYR A 213 11.14 -1.04 -12.79
C TYR A 213 12.06 -2.04 -12.11
N ASN A 214 13.34 -2.11 -12.49
CA ASN A 214 14.31 -3.01 -11.87
C ASN A 214 14.59 -2.68 -10.40
N HIS A 215 14.85 -1.41 -10.09
CA HIS A 215 15.16 -0.99 -8.73
C HIS A 215 13.94 -1.11 -7.80
N THR A 216 12.75 -0.78 -8.30
CA THR A 216 11.50 -0.92 -7.54
C THR A 216 11.21 -2.39 -7.24
N THR A 217 11.39 -3.29 -8.20
CA THR A 217 11.23 -4.73 -7.94
C THR A 217 12.30 -5.31 -7.03
N LEU A 218 13.52 -4.75 -7.06
CA LEU A 218 14.59 -5.11 -6.13
C LEU A 218 14.22 -4.68 -4.70
N MET A 219 13.72 -3.46 -4.53
CA MET A 219 13.21 -2.92 -3.26
C MET A 219 12.07 -3.76 -2.70
N VAL A 220 11.04 -4.03 -3.51
CA VAL A 220 9.91 -4.88 -3.08
C VAL A 220 10.42 -6.22 -2.59
N SER A 221 11.29 -6.89 -3.36
CA SER A 221 11.83 -8.20 -2.97
C SER A 221 12.66 -8.15 -1.68
N TYR A 222 13.42 -7.08 -1.46
CA TYR A 222 14.18 -6.86 -0.24
C TYR A 222 13.25 -6.73 0.97
N GLU A 223 12.20 -5.91 0.87
CA GLU A 223 11.24 -5.72 1.97
C GLU A 223 10.43 -6.99 2.25
N LEU A 224 10.02 -7.74 1.22
CA LEU A 224 9.37 -9.04 1.43
C LEU A 224 10.29 -10.05 2.13
N ALA A 225 11.60 -10.02 1.83
CA ALA A 225 12.58 -10.92 2.44
C ALA A 225 12.94 -10.55 3.89
N ASN A 226 12.85 -9.28 4.24
CA ASN A 226 13.30 -8.73 5.53
C ASN A 226 12.15 -8.30 6.45
N ASN A 227 10.95 -8.85 6.25
CA ASN A 227 9.76 -8.54 7.05
C ASN A 227 9.51 -7.01 7.14
N PHE A 228 9.59 -6.33 5.99
CA PHE A 228 9.34 -4.90 5.88
C PHE A 228 10.21 -4.06 6.84
N SER A 229 11.47 -4.46 6.99
CA SER A 229 12.45 -3.84 7.90
C SER A 229 11.96 -3.77 9.36
N ASN A 230 11.07 -4.69 9.76
CA ASN A 230 10.36 -4.71 11.04
C ASN A 230 9.53 -3.46 11.35
N ARG A 231 9.30 -2.59 10.35
CA ARG A 231 8.50 -1.37 10.42
C ARG A 231 7.42 -1.39 9.37
N ARG A 232 6.58 -2.42 9.46
CA ARG A 232 5.45 -2.63 8.56
C ARG A 232 4.53 -1.42 8.49
N ASP A 233 4.32 -0.73 9.59
CA ASP A 233 3.53 0.51 9.66
C ASP A 233 4.06 1.63 8.74
N LEU A 234 5.37 1.66 8.49
CA LEU A 234 6.03 2.63 7.62
C LEU A 234 6.18 2.13 6.17
N ALA A 235 6.62 0.88 6.00
CA ALA A 235 6.81 0.29 4.67
C ALA A 235 5.48 0.05 3.94
N LEU A 236 4.43 -0.27 4.70
CA LEU A 236 3.05 -0.47 4.25
C LEU A 236 2.16 0.67 4.80
N THR A 237 2.53 1.88 4.42
CA THR A 237 1.88 3.11 4.87
C THR A 237 0.40 3.15 4.48
N TYR A 238 0.00 2.58 3.34
CA TYR A 238 -1.41 2.62 2.90
C TYR A 238 -2.12 1.26 2.98
N TYR A 239 -1.40 0.15 2.82
CA TYR A 239 -1.98 -1.21 2.78
C TYR A 239 -1.45 -2.05 3.94
N PRO A 240 -2.04 -1.96 5.13
CA PRO A 240 -1.39 -2.41 6.36
C PRO A 240 -1.22 -3.93 6.45
N SER A 241 -1.86 -4.72 5.57
CA SER A 241 -1.68 -6.17 5.52
C SER A 241 -0.45 -6.58 4.72
N LYS A 242 0.44 -7.37 5.33
CA LYS A 242 1.57 -7.99 4.61
C LYS A 242 1.08 -9.03 3.59
N ILE A 243 0.02 -9.76 3.92
CA ILE A 243 -0.52 -10.81 3.05
C ILE A 243 -1.16 -10.19 1.79
N GLU A 244 -1.78 -9.02 1.91
CA GLU A 244 -2.25 -8.27 0.73
C GLU A 244 -1.08 -7.84 -0.17
N CYS A 245 0.01 -7.31 0.40
CA CYS A 245 1.23 -6.97 -0.35
C CYS A 245 1.85 -8.20 -1.05
N TYR A 246 1.84 -9.37 -0.39
CA TYR A 246 2.26 -10.62 -1.01
C TYR A 246 1.38 -10.98 -2.20
N TRP A 247 0.05 -10.88 -2.07
CA TRP A 247 -0.83 -11.18 -3.18
C TRP A 247 -0.59 -10.25 -4.36
N PHE A 248 -0.46 -8.94 -4.12
CA PHE A 248 -0.25 -7.96 -5.18
C PHE A 248 1.04 -8.24 -5.97
N THR A 249 2.10 -8.65 -5.28
CA THR A 249 3.37 -9.06 -5.90
C THR A 249 3.24 -10.39 -6.66
N ALA A 250 2.51 -11.36 -6.09
CA ALA A 250 2.30 -12.68 -6.71
C ALA A 250 1.56 -12.59 -8.04
N ARG A 251 0.66 -11.61 -8.22
CA ARG A 251 -0.03 -11.37 -9.51
C ARG A 251 0.95 -11.06 -10.64
N THR A 252 1.98 -10.26 -10.36
CA THR A 252 3.04 -9.97 -11.34
C THR A 252 3.84 -11.23 -11.69
N LEU A 253 4.21 -12.02 -10.67
CA LEU A 253 4.91 -13.29 -10.86
C LEU A 253 4.10 -14.26 -11.73
N ALA A 254 2.82 -14.46 -11.42
CA ALA A 254 1.91 -15.31 -12.18
C ALA A 254 1.83 -14.89 -13.65
N MET A 255 1.75 -13.58 -13.91
CA MET A 255 1.67 -13.02 -15.25
C MET A 255 2.94 -13.25 -16.07
N LEU A 256 4.11 -13.00 -15.47
CA LEU A 256 5.41 -13.25 -16.10
C LEU A 256 5.58 -14.73 -16.46
N ARG A 257 5.21 -15.65 -15.55
CA ARG A 257 5.26 -17.09 -15.81
C ARG A 257 4.31 -17.53 -16.92
N ARG A 258 3.06 -17.05 -16.88
CA ARG A 258 2.06 -17.35 -17.90
C ARG A 258 2.56 -16.96 -19.29
N PHE A 259 3.10 -15.75 -19.42
CA PHE A 259 3.61 -15.27 -20.69
C PHE A 259 4.85 -16.05 -21.15
N LYS A 260 5.79 -16.32 -20.23
CA LYS A 260 7.03 -17.08 -20.51
C LYS A 260 6.75 -18.51 -20.97
N LYS A 261 5.63 -19.11 -20.54
CA LYS A 261 5.21 -20.45 -20.98
C LYS A 261 4.86 -20.51 -22.47
N THR A 262 4.36 -19.41 -23.04
CA THR A 262 3.96 -19.36 -24.46
C THR A 262 5.01 -18.74 -25.37
N GLN A 263 5.81 -17.79 -24.85
CA GLN A 263 6.82 -17.09 -25.64
C GLN A 263 7.87 -16.40 -24.75
N PRO A 264 9.07 -16.05 -25.27
CA PRO A 264 10.05 -15.30 -24.52
C PRO A 264 9.51 -13.95 -24.02
N LEU A 265 9.95 -13.52 -22.83
CA LEU A 265 9.62 -12.20 -22.30
C LEU A 265 10.24 -11.12 -23.21
N PRO A 266 9.55 -9.98 -23.44
CA PRO A 266 9.99 -8.99 -24.42
C PRO A 266 11.24 -8.21 -24.00
N PHE A 267 11.60 -8.23 -22.71
CA PHE A 267 12.77 -7.53 -22.18
C PHE A 267 13.50 -8.41 -21.16
N GLN A 268 14.84 -8.47 -21.23
CA GLN A 268 15.67 -9.26 -20.32
C GLN A 268 15.46 -8.89 -18.84
N ILE A 269 15.15 -7.62 -18.55
CA ILE A 269 14.88 -7.18 -17.19
C ILE A 269 13.64 -7.85 -16.59
N MET A 270 12.67 -8.25 -17.42
CA MET A 270 11.50 -9.01 -16.95
C MET A 270 11.84 -10.44 -16.53
N ASP A 271 12.83 -11.08 -17.18
CA ASP A 271 13.37 -12.36 -16.70
C ASP A 271 14.06 -12.20 -15.34
N THR A 272 14.77 -11.09 -15.14
CA THR A 272 15.40 -10.77 -13.85
C THR A 272 14.34 -10.63 -12.75
N VAL A 273 13.24 -9.92 -13.02
CA VAL A 273 12.13 -9.76 -12.08
C VAL A 273 11.41 -11.08 -11.81
N LEU A 274 11.18 -11.88 -12.86
CA LEU A 274 10.58 -13.21 -12.71
C LEU A 274 11.39 -14.09 -11.75
N ASN A 275 12.72 -14.14 -11.93
CA ASN A 275 13.59 -14.94 -11.06
C ASN A 275 13.58 -14.40 -9.64
N ARG A 276 13.74 -13.08 -9.47
CA ARG A 276 13.76 -12.44 -8.15
C ARG A 276 12.49 -12.69 -7.36
N PHE A 277 11.32 -12.52 -7.98
CA PHE A 277 10.06 -12.83 -7.34
C PHE A 277 9.90 -14.34 -7.11
N THR A 278 10.35 -15.20 -8.03
CA THR A 278 10.34 -16.65 -7.78
C THR A 278 11.13 -17.01 -6.51
N ASP A 279 12.30 -16.42 -6.31
CA ASP A 279 13.16 -16.70 -5.16
C ASP A 279 12.52 -16.24 -3.86
N VAL A 280 11.98 -15.01 -3.82
CA VAL A 280 11.35 -14.48 -2.59
C VAL A 280 10.08 -15.25 -2.21
N PHE A 281 9.30 -15.71 -3.20
CA PHE A 281 8.12 -16.53 -2.96
C PHE A 281 8.46 -17.96 -2.54
N ASN A 282 9.52 -18.56 -3.09
CA ASN A 282 9.93 -19.92 -2.72
C ASN A 282 10.58 -20.02 -1.33
N GLY A 283 11.08 -18.91 -0.78
CA GLY A 283 11.70 -18.85 0.54
C GLY A 283 10.92 -17.94 1.50
N PRO A 284 11.40 -16.69 1.73
CA PRO A 284 10.90 -15.84 2.81
C PRO A 284 9.38 -15.69 2.91
N VAL A 285 8.70 -15.47 1.78
CA VAL A 285 7.24 -15.24 1.79
C VAL A 285 6.48 -16.53 2.13
N LEU A 286 6.85 -17.67 1.54
CA LEU A 286 6.20 -18.94 1.88
C LEU A 286 6.44 -19.30 3.34
N ASP A 287 7.64 -19.07 3.85
CA ASP A 287 7.96 -19.34 5.26
C ASP A 287 7.20 -18.42 6.21
N ASP A 288 7.04 -17.14 5.88
CA ASP A 288 6.23 -16.22 6.69
C ASP A 288 4.73 -16.57 6.67
N ILE A 289 4.16 -16.91 5.51
CA ILE A 289 2.77 -17.37 5.42
C ILE A 289 2.60 -18.62 6.29
N VAL A 290 3.46 -19.62 6.12
CA VAL A 290 3.40 -20.89 6.87
C VAL A 290 3.51 -20.65 8.38
N LYS A 291 4.41 -19.74 8.80
CA LYS A 291 4.59 -19.38 10.20
C LYS A 291 3.37 -18.65 10.77
N SER A 292 2.67 -17.86 9.96
CA SER A 292 1.51 -17.05 10.37
C SER A 292 0.20 -17.84 10.36
N ALA A 293 0.19 -19.05 9.82
CA ALA A 293 -1.00 -19.88 9.72
C ALA A 293 -1.49 -20.38 11.09
N VAL A 294 -2.79 -20.30 11.31
CA VAL A 294 -3.45 -20.89 12.48
C VAL A 294 -4.26 -22.11 12.02
N ILE A 295 -4.05 -23.24 12.69
CA ILE A 295 -4.75 -24.50 12.42
C ILE A 295 -5.76 -24.74 13.54
N ASP A 296 -7.04 -24.87 13.19
CA ASP A 296 -8.09 -25.17 14.17
C ASP A 296 -8.23 -26.68 14.45
N GLU A 297 -9.12 -27.03 15.38
CA GLU A 297 -9.38 -28.42 15.78
C GLU A 297 -9.84 -29.31 14.62
N SER A 298 -10.47 -28.72 13.60
CA SER A 298 -10.94 -29.40 12.39
C SER A 298 -9.90 -29.43 11.27
N GLN A 299 -8.63 -29.09 11.57
CA GLN A 299 -7.54 -28.97 10.61
C GLN A 299 -7.78 -27.90 9.51
N ARG A 300 -8.73 -26.99 9.72
CA ARG A 300 -8.93 -25.83 8.85
C ARG A 300 -7.84 -24.81 9.14
N ILE A 301 -7.43 -24.09 8.12
CA ILE A 301 -6.33 -23.13 8.21
C ILE A 301 -6.86 -21.73 7.93
N TYR A 302 -6.51 -20.79 8.79
CA TYR A 302 -6.84 -19.38 8.60
C TYR A 302 -5.67 -18.49 8.98
N PHE A 303 -5.79 -17.23 8.60
CA PHE A 303 -4.79 -16.20 8.81
C PHE A 303 -5.49 -14.94 9.32
N ASP A 304 -4.84 -14.29 10.28
CA ASP A 304 -5.19 -12.96 10.76
C ASP A 304 -3.95 -12.06 10.56
N ASP A 305 -4.14 -10.75 10.37
CA ASP A 305 -3.02 -9.85 10.09
C ASP A 305 -3.14 -8.42 10.64
N PHE A 306 -4.29 -7.75 10.48
CA PHE A 306 -4.41 -6.32 10.80
C PHE A 306 -5.59 -5.98 11.71
N LEU A 307 -6.83 -6.17 11.27
CA LEU A 307 -8.01 -5.77 12.05
C LEU A 307 -8.32 -6.79 13.15
N GLY A 308 -8.28 -6.33 14.40
CA GLY A 308 -8.68 -7.13 15.56
C GLY A 308 -7.61 -8.09 16.06
N ASP A 309 -6.33 -7.90 15.73
CA ASP A 309 -5.23 -8.81 16.10
C ASP A 309 -4.30 -8.29 17.19
N GLY A 310 -4.53 -7.08 17.66
CA GLY A 310 -3.78 -6.46 18.76
C GLY A 310 -4.65 -5.58 19.63
N ASP A 311 -5.95 -5.86 19.69
CA ASP A 311 -6.87 -5.07 20.49
C ASP A 311 -6.64 -5.28 21.98
N ILE A 312 -7.04 -4.30 22.78
CA ILE A 312 -6.85 -4.31 24.22
C ILE A 312 -8.24 -4.22 24.87
N GLY A 313 -8.54 -5.16 25.75
CA GLY A 313 -9.75 -5.16 26.56
C GLY A 313 -9.76 -3.98 27.56
N LEU A 314 -10.93 -3.68 28.12
CA LEU A 314 -11.09 -2.63 29.14
C LEU A 314 -10.23 -2.88 30.39
N ASP A 315 -9.81 -4.12 30.63
CA ASP A 315 -8.94 -4.56 31.72
C ASP A 315 -7.45 -4.56 31.34
N GLY A 316 -7.09 -4.12 30.13
CA GLY A 316 -5.71 -4.13 29.61
C GLY A 316 -5.25 -5.49 29.08
N SER A 317 -6.14 -6.50 29.03
CA SER A 317 -5.85 -7.82 28.48
C SER A 317 -5.81 -7.79 26.94
N ASP A 318 -5.03 -8.70 26.35
CA ASP A 318 -4.96 -8.81 24.89
C ASP A 318 -6.26 -9.44 24.38
N LEU A 319 -6.89 -8.78 23.42
CA LEU A 319 -8.15 -9.19 22.82
C LEU A 319 -7.93 -9.49 21.33
N LYS A 320 -8.23 -10.72 20.91
CA LYS A 320 -8.16 -11.12 19.51
C LYS A 320 -9.57 -11.26 18.94
N ARG A 321 -10.00 -10.23 18.21
CA ARG A 321 -11.30 -10.19 17.50
C ARG A 321 -11.23 -10.79 16.10
N ALA A 322 -10.05 -10.75 15.47
CA ALA A 322 -9.79 -11.30 14.14
C ALA A 322 -10.83 -10.87 13.09
N GLU A 323 -11.00 -9.55 12.99
CA GLU A 323 -12.07 -8.93 12.21
C GLU A 323 -11.81 -8.99 10.70
N ASP A 324 -10.56 -9.17 10.28
CA ASP A 324 -10.18 -9.37 8.87
C ASP A 324 -9.91 -10.82 8.46
N ARG A 325 -10.13 -11.81 9.34
CA ARG A 325 -9.77 -13.22 9.13
C ARG A 325 -10.19 -13.79 7.78
N LEU A 326 -11.42 -13.53 7.35
CA LEU A 326 -11.94 -14.01 6.06
C LEU A 326 -11.16 -13.42 4.89
N PHE A 327 -10.88 -12.11 4.95
CA PHE A 327 -10.14 -11.40 3.93
C PHE A 327 -8.67 -11.83 3.90
N THR A 328 -8.01 -11.84 5.05
CA THR A 328 -6.61 -12.24 5.17
C THR A 328 -6.40 -13.68 4.70
N THR A 329 -7.31 -14.59 5.05
CA THR A 329 -7.27 -15.98 4.58
C THR A 329 -7.49 -16.08 3.07
N SER A 330 -8.40 -15.29 2.48
CA SER A 330 -8.62 -15.27 1.04
C SER A 330 -7.39 -14.73 0.28
N MET A 331 -6.69 -13.74 0.85
CA MET A 331 -5.45 -13.19 0.29
C MET A 331 -4.29 -14.19 0.36
N ALA A 332 -4.14 -14.91 1.48
CA ALA A 332 -3.13 -15.96 1.61
C ALA A 332 -3.37 -17.06 0.57
N MET A 333 -4.62 -17.51 0.40
CA MET A 333 -5.00 -18.48 -0.63
C MET A 333 -4.65 -17.98 -2.04
N ASN A 334 -5.06 -16.77 -2.40
CA ASN A 334 -4.76 -16.21 -3.72
C ASN A 334 -3.26 -16.04 -3.96
N THR A 335 -2.51 -15.60 -2.93
CA THR A 335 -1.05 -15.50 -2.97
C THR A 335 -0.41 -16.83 -3.30
N LEU A 336 -0.76 -17.89 -2.55
CA LEU A 336 -0.22 -19.22 -2.75
C LEU A 336 -0.57 -19.77 -4.15
N ILE A 337 -1.79 -19.55 -4.65
CA ILE A 337 -2.15 -20.02 -5.99
C ILE A 337 -1.36 -19.25 -7.07
N ASP A 338 -1.32 -17.93 -7.00
CA ASP A 338 -0.62 -17.10 -8.00
C ASP A 338 0.90 -17.34 -7.97
N ALA A 339 1.47 -17.61 -6.78
CA ALA A 339 2.89 -17.86 -6.61
C ALA A 339 3.34 -19.29 -6.91
N PHE A 340 2.45 -20.28 -6.94
CA PHE A 340 2.82 -21.69 -7.10
C PHE A 340 2.06 -22.43 -8.21
N THR A 341 1.32 -21.70 -9.04
CA THR A 341 0.71 -22.25 -10.25
C THR A 341 0.95 -21.37 -11.48
N VAL A 342 0.73 -21.94 -12.67
CA VAL A 342 0.72 -21.23 -13.94
C VAL A 342 -0.44 -21.71 -14.80
N PHE A 343 -1.18 -20.77 -15.40
CA PHE A 343 -2.28 -21.10 -16.30
C PHE A 343 -1.75 -21.70 -17.61
N ASP A 344 -2.29 -22.85 -18.00
CA ASP A 344 -2.03 -23.48 -19.29
C ASP A 344 -3.16 -23.16 -20.29
N PRO A 345 -2.88 -22.39 -21.35
CA PRO A 345 -3.88 -22.11 -22.37
C PRO A 345 -4.39 -23.34 -23.13
N ALA A 346 -3.64 -24.44 -23.17
CA ALA A 346 -4.02 -25.66 -23.88
C ALA A 346 -5.04 -26.48 -23.06
N THR A 347 -4.78 -26.72 -21.78
CA THR A 347 -5.67 -27.49 -20.91
C THR A 347 -6.75 -26.65 -20.23
N LYS A 348 -6.60 -25.31 -20.26
CA LYS A 348 -7.42 -24.34 -19.51
C LYS A 348 -7.36 -24.55 -17.98
N LYS A 349 -6.32 -25.22 -17.48
CA LYS A 349 -6.10 -25.49 -16.06
C LYS A 349 -4.88 -24.75 -15.51
N LEU A 350 -4.86 -24.55 -14.20
CA LEU A 350 -3.67 -24.11 -13.46
C LEU A 350 -2.80 -25.33 -13.17
N GLN A 351 -1.52 -25.27 -13.53
CA GLN A 351 -0.54 -26.32 -13.27
C GLN A 351 0.44 -25.89 -12.19
N TRP A 352 0.83 -26.83 -11.32
CA TRP A 352 1.81 -26.58 -10.27
C TRP A 352 3.18 -26.20 -10.82
N VAL A 353 3.86 -25.28 -10.12
CA VAL A 353 5.25 -24.93 -10.38
C VAL A 353 6.06 -24.98 -9.09
N GLY A 354 7.26 -25.55 -9.15
CA GLY A 354 8.16 -25.71 -8.01
C GLY A 354 8.57 -27.16 -7.78
N SER A 355 9.31 -27.40 -6.70
CA SER A 355 9.70 -28.75 -6.28
C SER A 355 8.52 -29.50 -5.65
N THR A 356 8.53 -30.84 -5.68
CA THR A 356 7.48 -31.68 -5.07
C THR A 356 7.26 -31.32 -3.60
N GLY A 357 8.32 -31.15 -2.81
CA GLY A 357 8.20 -30.79 -1.39
C GLY A 357 7.58 -29.41 -1.16
N THR A 358 7.89 -28.43 -2.01
CA THR A 358 7.25 -27.10 -1.98
C THR A 358 5.76 -27.21 -2.33
N ILE A 359 5.44 -27.96 -3.37
CA ILE A 359 4.06 -28.16 -3.83
C ILE A 359 3.21 -28.82 -2.75
N ASP A 360 3.70 -29.88 -2.11
CA ASP A 360 2.96 -30.58 -1.05
C ASP A 360 2.73 -29.68 0.17
N LYS A 361 3.73 -28.87 0.54
CA LYS A 361 3.59 -27.84 1.57
C LYS A 361 2.48 -26.88 1.19
N VAL A 362 2.51 -26.29 -0.01
CA VAL A 362 1.52 -25.31 -0.47
C VAL A 362 0.11 -25.91 -0.54
N LYS A 363 -0.04 -27.13 -1.06
CA LYS A 363 -1.33 -27.84 -1.12
C LYS A 363 -1.98 -27.96 0.24
N LYS A 364 -1.22 -28.38 1.27
CA LYS A 364 -1.73 -28.48 2.65
C LYS A 364 -2.37 -27.18 3.12
N TYR A 365 -1.68 -26.05 2.93
CA TYR A 365 -2.19 -24.74 3.36
C TYR A 365 -3.39 -24.29 2.54
N LEU A 366 -3.41 -24.56 1.23
CA LEU A 366 -4.54 -24.26 0.37
C LEU A 366 -5.78 -25.07 0.72
N ASP A 367 -5.66 -26.38 0.90
CA ASP A 367 -6.78 -27.26 1.23
C ASP A 367 -7.43 -26.84 2.57
N GLY A 368 -6.60 -26.55 3.58
CA GLY A 368 -7.07 -26.06 4.88
C GLY A 368 -7.74 -24.68 4.80
N SER A 369 -7.21 -23.77 3.97
CA SER A 369 -7.79 -22.43 3.76
C SER A 369 -9.12 -22.48 3.01
N VAL A 370 -9.21 -23.35 2.00
CA VAL A 370 -10.45 -23.58 1.25
C VAL A 370 -11.53 -24.17 2.16
N ALA A 371 -11.17 -25.14 3.01
CA ALA A 371 -12.09 -25.69 3.99
C ALA A 371 -12.60 -24.62 4.97
N PHE A 372 -11.70 -23.76 5.47
CA PHE A 372 -12.08 -22.63 6.32
C PHE A 372 -13.06 -21.67 5.64
N LEU A 373 -12.69 -21.16 4.45
CA LEU A 373 -13.50 -20.14 3.75
C LEU A 373 -14.87 -20.69 3.32
N LYS A 374 -14.94 -21.96 2.90
CA LYS A 374 -16.21 -22.60 2.56
C LYS A 374 -17.20 -22.63 3.71
N ASP A 375 -16.72 -22.94 4.92
CA ASP A 375 -17.57 -23.05 6.10
C ASP A 375 -18.03 -21.68 6.61
N PHE A 376 -17.16 -20.68 6.52
CA PHE A 376 -17.32 -19.47 7.30
C PHE A 376 -17.66 -18.21 6.51
N THR A 377 -17.35 -18.11 5.21
CA THR A 377 -17.56 -16.88 4.43
C THR A 377 -19.04 -16.46 4.40
N LEU A 378 -19.97 -17.41 4.30
CA LEU A 378 -21.41 -17.13 4.27
C LEU A 378 -22.12 -17.45 5.61
N GLY A 379 -21.39 -18.00 6.59
CA GLY A 379 -21.95 -18.51 7.85
C GLY A 379 -22.23 -17.45 8.91
N GLY A 380 -21.79 -16.21 8.70
CA GLY A 380 -21.99 -15.08 9.63
C GLY A 380 -21.19 -15.16 10.94
N SER A 381 -20.39 -16.21 11.14
CA SER A 381 -19.56 -16.39 12.34
C SER A 381 -18.40 -15.39 12.43
N TYR A 382 -17.93 -14.90 11.27
CA TYR A 382 -16.87 -13.91 11.17
C TYR A 382 -17.36 -12.70 10.38
N LYS A 383 -16.78 -11.53 10.68
CA LYS A 383 -17.00 -10.32 9.90
C LYS A 383 -16.25 -10.41 8.58
N THR A 384 -16.80 -9.78 7.56
CA THR A 384 -16.17 -9.64 6.23
C THR A 384 -15.32 -8.38 6.12
N TRP A 385 -14.99 -7.78 7.26
CA TRP A 385 -14.22 -6.55 7.30
C TRP A 385 -12.82 -6.77 6.74
N ASN A 386 -12.23 -5.70 6.25
CA ASN A 386 -10.86 -5.65 5.79
C ASN A 386 -10.36 -4.21 5.90
N ALA A 387 -9.07 -4.02 5.67
CA ALA A 387 -8.48 -2.70 5.49
C ALA A 387 -7.74 -2.67 4.15
N PHE A 388 -8.49 -2.58 3.06
CA PHE A 388 -7.90 -2.53 1.71
C PHE A 388 -7.19 -1.21 1.43
N PHE A 389 -7.35 -0.20 2.29
CA PHE A 389 -6.59 1.05 2.26
C PHE A 389 -6.65 1.71 3.65
N SER A 390 -5.65 2.50 4.01
CA SER A 390 -5.56 3.21 5.29
C SER A 390 -4.85 4.55 5.15
N GLY A 391 -5.11 5.44 6.11
CA GLY A 391 -4.37 6.69 6.23
C GLY A 391 -2.90 6.46 6.55
N SER A 392 -2.05 7.37 6.06
CA SER A 392 -0.61 7.26 6.22
C SER A 392 -0.11 7.52 7.65
N GLY A 393 -0.91 8.18 8.49
CA GLY A 393 -0.64 8.36 9.92
C GLY A 393 -1.54 7.45 10.75
N LYS A 394 -0.94 6.53 11.51
CA LYS A 394 -1.54 5.51 12.40
C LYS A 394 -1.20 5.76 13.89
N GLY A 395 -1.19 7.02 14.30
CA GLY A 395 -0.73 7.45 15.64
C GLY A 395 0.58 8.23 15.59
N LEU A 396 1.03 8.73 16.75
CA LEU A 396 2.15 9.67 16.84
C LEU A 396 3.45 9.05 16.36
N LYS A 397 3.72 7.79 16.73
CA LYS A 397 4.91 7.05 16.30
C LYS A 397 5.04 6.87 14.79
N SER A 398 3.96 7.03 14.04
CA SER A 398 3.94 6.90 12.58
C SER A 398 4.00 8.24 11.84
N LEU A 399 4.13 9.38 12.54
CA LEU A 399 4.22 10.69 11.90
C LEU A 399 5.65 11.00 11.44
N PRO A 400 5.84 11.61 10.25
CA PRO A 400 7.17 11.82 9.68
C PRO A 400 8.05 12.80 10.47
N PHE A 401 7.43 13.67 11.27
CA PHE A 401 8.09 14.75 11.97
C PHE A 401 9.08 14.28 13.03
N PHE A 402 8.94 13.05 13.53
CA PHE A 402 9.75 12.53 14.64
C PHE A 402 10.91 11.65 14.18
N TYR A 403 11.14 11.56 12.87
CA TYR A 403 12.24 10.80 12.28
C TYR A 403 13.36 11.74 11.84
N PRO A 404 14.60 11.23 11.71
CA PRO A 404 15.71 11.99 11.13
C PRO A 404 15.32 12.69 9.84
N ALA A 405 15.62 13.99 9.76
CA ALA A 405 15.35 14.84 8.61
C ALA A 405 16.49 15.86 8.45
N ASN A 406 16.87 16.17 7.22
CA ASN A 406 17.89 17.15 6.89
C ASN A 406 17.36 18.29 5.98
N ARG A 407 16.10 18.20 5.53
CA ARG A 407 15.36 19.27 4.86
C ARG A 407 14.22 19.74 5.74
N LEU A 408 14.35 20.95 6.28
CA LEU A 408 13.40 21.55 7.22
C LEU A 408 13.17 23.01 6.83
N GLU A 409 12.06 23.29 6.14
CA GLU A 409 11.79 24.63 5.60
C GLU A 409 10.31 24.98 5.53
N PHE A 410 9.99 26.25 5.75
CA PHE A 410 8.69 26.80 5.37
C PHE A 410 8.58 26.90 3.85
N PHE A 411 7.35 27.00 3.33
CA PHE A 411 7.11 27.12 1.89
C PHE A 411 7.75 28.36 1.25
N ASN A 412 8.03 29.39 2.05
CA ASN A 412 8.77 30.58 1.61
C ASN A 412 10.31 30.40 1.61
N GLY A 413 10.81 29.19 1.88
CA GLY A 413 12.24 28.86 1.94
C GLY A 413 12.93 29.17 3.26
N THR A 414 12.22 29.70 4.26
CA THR A 414 12.81 29.97 5.58
C THR A 414 13.10 28.67 6.30
N LYS A 415 14.34 28.46 6.77
CA LYS A 415 14.74 27.26 7.50
C LYS A 415 14.00 27.13 8.84
N ILE A 416 13.60 25.92 9.17
CA ILE A 416 12.97 25.57 10.45
C ILE A 416 14.04 25.06 11.41
N LYS A 417 13.93 25.44 12.69
CA LYS A 417 14.83 24.91 13.72
C LYS A 417 14.33 23.53 14.17
N PRO A 418 15.21 22.53 14.33
CA PRO A 418 14.81 21.16 14.64
C PRO A 418 14.37 20.97 16.11
N ASP A 419 14.60 21.95 16.99
CA ASP A 419 14.32 21.85 18.44
C ASP A 419 12.85 22.10 18.80
N LYS A 420 12.09 22.77 17.92
CA LYS A 420 10.70 23.15 18.18
C LYS A 420 9.82 22.97 16.97
N PHE A 421 8.67 22.34 17.17
CA PHE A 421 7.67 22.21 16.11
C PHE A 421 7.31 23.59 15.55
N PRO A 422 7.29 23.77 14.21
CA PRO A 422 7.05 25.07 13.58
C PRO A 422 5.69 25.64 13.99
N ARG A 423 5.66 26.94 14.33
CA ARG A 423 4.43 27.67 14.63
C ARG A 423 4.07 28.59 13.46
N GLY A 424 2.97 28.29 12.78
CA GLY A 424 2.40 29.08 11.69
C GLY A 424 3.03 28.80 10.32
N GLY A 425 2.20 28.84 9.26
CA GLY A 425 2.63 28.62 7.88
C GLY A 425 2.75 27.15 7.48
N ALA A 426 2.64 26.88 6.17
CA ALA A 426 2.88 25.56 5.60
C ALA A 426 4.40 25.29 5.46
N PHE A 427 4.82 24.05 5.67
CA PHE A 427 6.22 23.67 5.75
C PHE A 427 6.46 22.25 5.23
N VAL A 428 7.72 21.97 4.91
CA VAL A 428 8.23 20.68 4.45
C VAL A 428 9.18 20.12 5.52
N VAL A 429 8.99 18.84 5.85
CA VAL A 429 9.95 18.02 6.59
C VAL A 429 10.31 16.83 5.73
N GLY A 430 11.57 16.76 5.30
CA GLY A 430 12.05 15.76 4.35
C GLY A 430 13.46 15.26 4.65
N PHE A 431 13.78 14.11 4.07
CA PHE A 431 15.13 13.58 3.99
C PHE A 431 15.64 13.71 2.55
N GLU A 432 16.67 14.52 2.35
CA GLU A 432 17.41 14.71 1.12
C GLU A 432 18.61 13.76 1.06
N GLY A 433 18.70 13.02 -0.04
CA GLY A 433 19.90 12.26 -0.35
C GLY A 433 20.05 10.95 0.42
N VAL A 434 21.30 10.51 0.55
CA VAL A 434 21.71 9.36 1.38
C VAL A 434 22.90 9.79 2.21
N VAL A 435 22.88 9.46 3.50
CA VAL A 435 23.96 9.73 4.45
C VAL A 435 24.67 8.44 4.86
N SER A 436 25.87 8.57 5.42
CA SER A 436 26.62 7.42 5.94
C SER A 436 25.93 6.78 7.16
N ASP A 437 26.24 5.51 7.43
CA ASP A 437 25.71 4.78 8.60
C ASP A 437 26.05 5.47 9.92
N SER A 438 27.29 5.98 10.06
CA SER A 438 27.72 6.70 11.26
C SER A 438 26.99 8.03 11.42
N GLU A 439 26.74 8.75 10.33
CA GLU A 439 25.98 9.99 10.37
C GLU A 439 24.53 9.75 10.78
N TYR A 440 23.87 8.76 10.17
CA TYR A 440 22.49 8.44 10.51
C TYR A 440 22.34 7.92 11.95
N ALA A 441 23.31 7.12 12.42
CA ALA A 441 23.35 6.64 13.79
C ALA A 441 23.48 7.77 14.83
N GLU A 442 24.03 8.92 14.45
CA GLU A 442 24.00 10.11 15.30
C GLU A 442 22.69 10.88 15.17
N MET A 443 22.10 10.97 13.96
CA MET A 443 20.83 11.65 13.75
C MET A 443 19.69 11.00 14.55
N ILE A 444 19.59 9.66 14.55
CA ILE A 444 18.52 8.92 15.24
C ILE A 444 18.55 9.05 16.78
N LYS A 445 19.71 9.42 17.34
CA LYS A 445 19.87 9.67 18.79
C LYS A 445 19.38 11.06 19.19
N GLN A 446 19.21 11.97 18.22
CA GLN A 446 18.80 13.33 18.49
C GLN A 446 17.27 13.42 18.59
N PRO A 447 16.73 14.20 19.53
CA PRO A 447 15.30 14.51 19.52
C PRO A 447 14.93 15.36 18.29
N HIS A 448 13.85 14.99 17.62
CA HIS A 448 13.26 15.71 16.49
C HIS A 448 11.99 16.44 16.95
N PHE A 449 12.01 17.77 16.90
CA PHE A 449 11.00 18.64 17.51
C PHE A 449 10.71 18.32 18.99
N GLY A 450 11.76 17.90 19.70
CA GLY A 450 11.68 17.55 21.12
C GLY A 450 11.18 16.12 21.40
N GLN A 451 10.92 15.31 20.37
CA GLN A 451 10.50 13.92 20.51
C GLN A 451 11.61 12.95 20.07
N PRO A 452 11.81 11.81 20.76
CA PRO A 452 12.73 10.78 20.29
C PRO A 452 12.20 10.12 19.01
N THR A 453 13.10 9.57 18.19
CA THR A 453 12.68 8.76 17.04
C THR A 453 11.95 7.50 17.49
N PRO A 454 10.76 7.22 16.94
CA PRO A 454 10.08 5.94 17.14
C PRO A 454 10.85 4.83 16.41
N ILE A 455 11.58 4.01 17.15
CA ILE A 455 12.38 2.92 16.57
C ILE A 455 11.56 1.64 16.49
N ASP A 456 10.78 1.36 17.53
CA ASP A 456 10.02 0.12 17.67
C ASP A 456 8.61 0.20 17.06
N PHE A 457 8.13 -0.92 16.55
CA PHE A 457 6.75 -1.09 16.10
C PHE A 457 6.02 -2.09 17.01
N ASP A 458 5.20 -1.55 17.91
CA ASP A 458 4.47 -2.32 18.93
C ASP A 458 3.10 -2.83 18.45
N GLY A 459 2.85 -2.79 17.13
CA GLY A 459 1.56 -3.08 16.50
C GLY A 459 0.74 -1.84 16.17
N PHE A 460 -0.40 -2.05 15.51
CA PHE A 460 -1.29 -0.98 15.04
C PHE A 460 -2.26 -0.45 16.11
N ASN A 461 -2.36 -1.15 17.24
CA ASN A 461 -3.15 -0.75 18.39
C ASN A 461 -2.31 -0.87 19.68
N PRO A 462 -1.21 -0.11 19.82
CA PRO A 462 -0.26 -0.33 20.89
C PRO A 462 -0.79 0.20 22.23
N LYS A 463 -0.54 -0.53 23.33
CA LYS A 463 -0.92 -0.13 24.70
C LYS A 463 -0.41 1.26 25.09
N SER A 464 0.68 1.71 24.49
CA SER A 464 1.28 3.03 24.74
C SER A 464 0.49 4.20 24.12
N GLU A 465 -0.38 3.94 23.15
CA GLU A 465 -1.20 4.96 22.47
C GLU A 465 -2.68 4.52 22.39
N PRO A 466 -3.37 4.34 23.53
CA PRO A 466 -4.73 3.80 23.55
C PRO A 466 -5.77 4.72 22.88
N GLU A 467 -5.43 5.99 22.67
CA GLU A 467 -6.27 6.97 21.99
C GLU A 467 -5.89 7.18 20.51
N GLY A 468 -4.95 6.38 19.99
CA GLY A 468 -4.56 6.44 18.58
C GLY A 468 -5.75 6.15 17.68
N PHE A 469 -6.05 7.06 16.76
CA PHE A 469 -7.09 6.89 15.75
C PHE A 469 -6.51 7.14 14.37
N PHE A 470 -6.89 6.32 13.40
CA PHE A 470 -6.58 6.55 12.00
C PHE A 470 -7.69 5.98 11.10
N PRO A 471 -7.95 6.61 9.94
CA PRO A 471 -8.95 6.13 9.02
C PRO A 471 -8.45 4.92 8.24
N PHE A 472 -9.35 3.97 7.99
CA PHE A 472 -9.16 2.90 7.03
C PHE A 472 -10.45 2.66 6.24
N TRP A 473 -10.32 2.03 5.07
CA TRP A 473 -11.40 1.71 4.19
C TRP A 473 -11.60 0.19 4.16
N SER A 474 -12.85 -0.20 4.33
CA SER A 474 -13.29 -1.60 4.34
C SER A 474 -14.36 -1.81 3.27
N SER A 475 -14.38 -2.97 2.65
CA SER A 475 -15.41 -3.36 1.67
C SER A 475 -15.75 -4.84 1.79
N ASP A 476 -16.93 -5.13 2.32
CA ASP A 476 -17.45 -6.50 2.42
C ASP A 476 -17.47 -7.18 1.03
N ALA A 477 -17.88 -6.44 0.00
CA ALA A 477 -17.91 -6.91 -1.37
C ALA A 477 -16.52 -7.35 -1.86
N TYR A 478 -15.45 -6.66 -1.44
CA TYR A 478 -14.09 -7.02 -1.80
C TYR A 478 -13.64 -8.32 -1.12
N THR A 479 -14.01 -8.54 0.14
CA THR A 479 -13.78 -9.83 0.84
C THR A 479 -14.48 -10.99 0.12
N TYR A 480 -15.74 -10.80 -0.28
CA TYR A 480 -16.45 -11.82 -1.05
C TYR A 480 -15.82 -12.07 -2.42
N ALA A 481 -15.46 -11.01 -3.15
CA ALA A 481 -14.86 -11.12 -4.48
C ALA A 481 -13.51 -11.85 -4.45
N THR A 482 -12.65 -11.53 -3.49
CA THR A 482 -11.32 -12.17 -3.32
C THR A 482 -11.44 -13.63 -2.89
N THR A 483 -12.40 -13.94 -2.02
CA THR A 483 -12.74 -15.32 -1.65
C THR A 483 -13.21 -16.12 -2.85
N MET A 484 -14.19 -15.60 -3.59
CA MET A 484 -14.72 -16.23 -4.80
C MET A 484 -13.62 -16.45 -5.85
N LEU A 485 -12.74 -15.45 -6.05
CA LEU A 485 -11.61 -15.56 -6.96
C LEU A 485 -10.69 -16.71 -6.57
N GLY A 486 -10.26 -16.79 -5.31
CA GLY A 486 -9.31 -17.82 -4.90
C GLY A 486 -9.94 -19.22 -4.87
N ILE A 487 -11.21 -19.37 -4.50
CA ILE A 487 -11.94 -20.65 -4.63
C ILE A 487 -12.05 -21.06 -6.12
N SER A 488 -12.39 -20.12 -7.01
CA SER A 488 -12.47 -20.37 -8.44
C SER A 488 -11.13 -20.82 -9.03
N LYS A 489 -10.04 -20.14 -8.65
CA LYS A 489 -8.68 -20.55 -9.02
C LYS A 489 -8.35 -21.94 -8.48
N TYR A 490 -8.63 -22.21 -7.20
CA TYR A 490 -8.36 -23.51 -6.57
C TYR A 490 -9.07 -24.66 -7.32
N LEU A 491 -10.35 -24.50 -7.64
CA LEU A 491 -11.11 -25.48 -8.43
C LEU A 491 -10.57 -25.65 -9.86
N ASN A 492 -9.81 -24.68 -10.37
CA ASN A 492 -9.18 -24.74 -11.68
C ASN A 492 -7.77 -25.35 -11.67
N ILE A 493 -7.24 -25.74 -10.51
CA ILE A 493 -5.96 -26.44 -10.42
C ILE A 493 -6.12 -27.85 -10.99
N ASP A 494 -5.17 -28.25 -11.82
CA ASP A 494 -5.10 -29.61 -12.35
C ASP A 494 -4.84 -30.59 -11.21
N THR A 495 -5.74 -31.56 -11.06
CA THR A 495 -5.68 -32.58 -10.01
C THR A 495 -4.91 -33.82 -10.45
N VAL A 496 -4.56 -33.91 -11.75
CA VAL A 496 -3.77 -35.02 -12.30
C VAL A 496 -2.28 -34.72 -12.09
N GLN A 497 -1.64 -35.47 -11.20
CA GLN A 497 -0.18 -35.52 -11.10
C GLN A 497 0.39 -36.25 -12.33
N ILE A 498 1.44 -35.69 -12.95
CA ILE A 498 2.35 -36.44 -13.85
C ILE A 498 3.37 -37.19 -12.99
#